data_AF-A0A3D0ZVX5-F1
#
_entry.id   AF-A0A3D0ZVX5-F1
#
_cell.length_a   1.000
_cell.length_b   1.000
_cell.length_c   1.000
_cell.angle_alpha   90.00
_cell.angle_beta   90.00
_cell.angle_gamma   90.00
#
_symmetry.space_group_name_H-M   'P 1'
#
loop_
_entity.id
_entity.type
_entity.pdbx_description
1 polymer ?
#
loop_
_entity_poly.entity_id
_entity_poly.type
_entity_poly.pdbx_seq_one_letter_code
_entity_poly.pdbx_strand_id
1 'polypeptide(L)' 'MKPGLEQRIAEKENWTFSDCVGLATEFGLKTRAVIAFIMLQGKNYIDGPEDNAKPDSSNQKLTDKKTLN' A
#
# COMPACT_ATOMS: atom_id res chain seq x y z
N MET A 1 -14.16 -8.69 -12.06
CA MET A 1 -12.72 -8.35 -11.90
C MET A 1 -11.87 -9.47 -12.48
N LYS A 2 -10.60 -9.24 -12.85
CA LYS A 2 -9.71 -10.28 -13.39
C LYS A 2 -9.18 -11.14 -12.23
N PRO A 3 -9.58 -12.43 -12.09
CA PRO A 3 -9.29 -13.24 -10.90
C PRO A 3 -7.79 -13.42 -10.62
N GLY A 4 -6.94 -13.36 -11.66
CA GLY A 4 -5.48 -13.47 -11.49
C GLY A 4 -4.80 -12.22 -10.92
N LEU A 5 -5.39 -11.03 -11.10
CA LEU A 5 -4.84 -9.79 -10.54
C LEU A 5 -5.03 -9.75 -9.02
N GLU A 6 -6.23 -10.14 -8.57
CA GLU A 6 -6.57 -10.14 -7.14
C GLU A 6 -5.72 -11.12 -6.34
N GLN A 7 -5.43 -12.30 -6.90
CA GLN A 7 -4.53 -13.27 -6.27
C GLN A 7 -3.11 -12.69 -6.11
N ARG A 8 -2.55 -12.10 -7.17
CA ARG A 8 -1.23 -11.44 -7.10
C ARG A 8 -1.20 -10.31 -6.08
N ILE A 9 -2.22 -9.44 -6.06
CA ILE A 9 -2.31 -8.36 -5.07
C ILE A 9 -2.36 -8.91 -3.64
N ALA A 10 -3.02 -10.05 -3.42
CA ALA A 10 -3.12 -10.66 -2.10
C ALA A 10 -1.79 -11.18 -1.54
N GLU A 11 -0.83 -11.56 -2.40
CA GLU A 11 0.47 -12.16 -2.03
C GLU A 11 1.41 -11.21 -1.30
N LYS A 12 1.27 -9.89 -1.48
CA LYS A 12 2.15 -8.88 -0.88
C LYS A 12 1.34 -7.80 -0.17
N GLU A 13 1.89 -7.26 0.91
CA GLU A 13 1.27 -6.19 1.69
C GLU A 13 1.61 -4.79 1.15
N ASN A 14 2.86 -4.58 0.74
CA ASN A 14 3.38 -3.30 0.28
C ASN A 14 3.63 -3.31 -1.24
N TRP A 15 3.12 -2.31 -1.94
CA TRP A 15 3.23 -2.20 -3.39
C TRP A 15 3.85 -0.87 -3.78
N THR A 16 4.94 -0.93 -4.55
CA THR A 16 5.59 0.28 -5.08
C THR A 16 4.98 0.67 -6.43
N PHE A 17 5.27 1.88 -6.90
CA PHE A 17 4.89 2.29 -8.26
C PHE A 17 5.45 1.35 -9.34
N SER A 18 6.69 0.87 -9.19
CA SER A 18 7.31 -0.07 -10.14
C SER A 18 6.53 -1.39 -10.21
N ASP A 19 6.13 -1.94 -9.06
CA ASP A 19 5.31 -3.15 -8.99
C ASP A 19 3.96 -2.95 -9.71
N CYS A 20 3.33 -1.79 -9.48
CA CYS A 20 2.06 -1.43 -10.10
C CYS A 20 2.19 -1.29 -11.62
N VAL A 21 3.31 -0.75 -12.13
CA VAL A 21 3.61 -0.66 -13.57
C VAL A 21 3.83 -2.06 -14.17
N GLY A 22 4.53 -2.94 -13.47
CA GLY A 22 4.70 -4.34 -13.87
C GLY A 22 3.36 -5.06 -14.03
N LEU A 23 2.51 -5.00 -13.00
CA LEU A 23 1.15 -5.57 -13.05
C LEU A 23 0.29 -4.91 -14.13
N ALA A 24 0.38 -3.59 -14.30
CA ALA A 24 -0.38 -2.89 -15.33
C ALA A 24 -0.04 -3.40 -16.73
N THR A 25 1.25 -3.64 -16.98
CA THR A 25 1.74 -4.19 -18.26
C THR A 25 1.30 -5.66 -18.43
N GLU A 26 1.49 -6.48 -17.40
CA GLU A 26 1.15 -7.91 -17.41
C GLU A 26 -0.35 -8.15 -17.64
N PHE A 27 -1.21 -7.34 -17.02
CA PHE A 27 -2.66 -7.49 -17.09
C PHE A 27 -3.33 -6.58 -18.12
N GLY A 28 -2.57 -5.77 -18.86
CA GLY A 28 -3.11 -4.82 -19.86
C GLY A 28 -4.05 -3.78 -19.25
N LEU A 29 -3.68 -3.24 -18.08
CA LEU A 29 -4.44 -2.23 -17.33
C LEU A 29 -3.68 -0.91 -17.25
N LYS A 30 -4.37 0.14 -16.84
CA LYS A 30 -3.71 1.41 -16.46
C LYS A 30 -3.13 1.27 -15.06
N THR A 31 -1.93 1.78 -14.83
CA THR A 31 -1.28 1.77 -13.50
C THR A 31 -2.17 2.35 -12.40
N ARG A 32 -2.88 3.46 -12.67
CA ARG A 32 -3.85 4.02 -11.72
C ARG A 32 -4.97 3.05 -11.32
N ALA A 33 -5.39 2.17 -12.24
CA ALA A 33 -6.40 1.16 -11.93
C ALA A 33 -5.83 0.07 -11.01
N VAL A 34 -4.58 -0.35 -11.23
CA VAL A 34 -3.89 -1.32 -10.36
C VAL A 34 -3.72 -0.75 -8.94
N ILE A 35 -3.28 0.50 -8.81
CA ILE A 35 -3.17 1.18 -7.51
C ILE A 35 -4.52 1.23 -6.80
N ALA A 36 -5.60 1.55 -7.52
CA ALA A 36 -6.94 1.56 -6.94
C ALA A 36 -7.36 0.15 -6.45
N PHE A 37 -7.03 -0.92 -7.18
CA PHE A 37 -7.31 -2.29 -6.73
C PHE A 37 -6.50 -2.68 -5.49
N ILE A 38 -5.23 -2.30 -5.42
CA ILE A 38 -4.37 -2.52 -4.24
C ILE A 38 -4.99 -1.85 -3.01
N MET A 39 -5.36 -0.57 -3.13
CA MET A 39 -6.00 0.17 -2.04
C MET A 39 -7.38 -0.40 -1.66
N LEU A 40 -8.17 -0.83 -2.65
CA LEU A 40 -9.49 -1.44 -2.41
C LEU A 40 -9.39 -2.75 -1.63
N GLN A 41 -8.31 -3.51 -1.81
CA GLN A 41 -8.02 -4.74 -1.06
C GLN A 41 -7.37 -4.48 0.31
N GLY A 42 -7.23 -3.22 0.73
CA GLY A 42 -6.60 -2.85 1.99
C GLY A 42 -5.09 -3.09 2.01
N LYS A 43 -4.44 -3.16 0.84
CA LYS A 43 -2.98 -3.24 0.72
C LYS A 43 -2.37 -1.84 0.69
N ASN A 44 -1.10 -1.74 1.04
CA ASN A 44 -0.39 -0.46 1.13
C ASN A 44 0.27 -0.11 -0.21
N TYR A 45 -0.05 1.06 -0.74
CA TYR A 45 0.68 1.65 -1.87
C TYR A 45 1.73 2.64 -1.36
N ILE A 46 2.97 2.48 -1.80
CA ILE A 46 4.11 3.34 -1.46
C ILE A 46 4.52 4.14 -2.70
N ASP A 47 4.39 5.46 -2.63
CA ASP A 47 4.77 6.37 -3.70
C ASP A 47 6.27 6.70 -3.61
N GLY A 48 7.11 5.78 -4.08
CA GLY A 48 8.57 5.89 -4.06
C GLY A 48 9.28 4.55 -3.86
N PRO A 49 10.62 4.55 -3.75
CA PRO A 49 11.37 3.37 -3.35
C PRO A 49 10.91 2.91 -1.96
N GLU A 50 10.85 1.59 -1.74
CA GLU A 50 10.42 0.99 -0.47
C GLU A 50 11.24 1.53 0.74
N ASP A 51 12.52 1.87 0.51
CA ASP A 51 13.41 2.49 1.49
C ASP A 51 12.98 3.88 2.00
N ASN A 52 12.04 4.55 1.32
CA ASN A 52 11.49 5.85 1.73
C ASN A 52 10.16 5.74 2.47
N ALA A 53 9.65 4.52 2.70
CA ALA A 53 8.50 4.32 3.59
C ALA A 53 8.91 4.70 5.01
N LYS A 54 8.74 5.98 5.37
CA LYS A 54 8.85 6.42 6.76
C LYS A 54 7.91 5.53 7.58
N PRO A 55 8.38 4.91 8.68
CA PRO A 55 7.49 4.19 9.57
C PRO A 55 6.39 5.16 10.00
N ASP A 56 5.15 4.75 9.76
CA ASP A 56 3.96 5.53 10.04
C ASP A 56 4.03 6.08 11.47
N SER A 57 4.27 7.39 11.59
CA SER A 57 4.26 8.11 12.87
C SER A 57 2.84 8.52 13.27
N SER A 58 1.81 7.79 12.81
CA SER A 58 0.41 7.99 13.21
C SER A 58 0.02 7.04 14.34
N ASN A 59 0.69 7.15 15.50
CA ASN A 59 0.07 6.84 16.80
C ASN A 59 0.93 7.28 18.01
N GLN A 60 1.30 8.57 18.06
CA GLN A 60 1.78 9.16 19.32
C GLN A 60 1.07 10.47 19.63
N LYS A 61 -0.25 10.37 19.85
CA LYS A 61 -0.95 11.29 20.74
C LYS A 61 -1.78 10.47 21.71
N LEU A 62 -1.50 10.70 23.00
CA LEU A 62 -2.40 10.58 24.15
C LEU A 62 -2.08 9.51 25.22
N THR A 63 -0.92 9.59 25.87
CA THR A 63 -0.79 9.22 27.30
C THR A 63 0.22 10.13 28.03
N ASP A 64 -0.05 11.43 28.09
CA ASP A 64 0.64 12.31 29.03
C ASP A 64 -0.36 13.25 29.70
N LYS A 65 -1.27 12.64 30.47
CA LYS A 65 -1.98 13.35 31.53
C LYS A 65 -2.08 12.47 32.76
N LYS A 66 -1.31 12.90 33.77
CA LYS A 66 -1.66 12.88 35.20
C LYS A 66 -1.21 11.64 35.97
N THR A 67 0.00 11.69 36.52
CA THR A 67 0.21 11.43 37.95
C THR A 67 1.46 12.20 38.42
N LEU A 68 1.24 13.45 38.81
CA LEU A 68 2.11 14.13 39.78
C LEU A 68 1.24 14.32 41.02
N ASN A 69 1.52 13.52 42.04
CA ASN A 69 1.42 13.80 43.48
C ASN A 69 1.61 12.50 44.25
#